data_AF-A0A3M2HHA2-F1
#
_entry.id   AF-A0A3M2HHA2-F1
#
_cell.length_a   1.000
_cell.length_b   1.000
_cell.length_c   1.000
_cell.angle_alpha   90.00
_cell.angle_beta   90.00
_cell.angle_gamma   90.00
#
_symmetry.space_group_name_H-M   'P 1'
#
loop_
_entity.id
_entity.type
_entity.pdbx_description
1 polymer ?
#
loop_
_entity_poly.entity_id
_entity_poly.type
_entity_poly.pdbx_seq_one_letter_code
_entity_poly.pdbx_strand_id
1 'polypeptide(L)' 'MNPEALKLLVTRRMPYGKYKDRLIADLPGHYLNWFARAGFPKGELGQLLALMQEIDHNGLKPLLDPLRRDA' A
#
# COMPACT_ATOMS: atom_id res chain seq x y z
N MET A 1 5.18 4.41 -14.49
CA MET A 1 5.00 3.64 -13.23
C MET A 1 6.25 2.83 -12.98
N ASN A 2 6.79 2.85 -11.76
CA ASN A 2 7.98 2.09 -11.40
C ASN A 2 7.56 0.70 -10.89
N PRO A 3 7.84 -0.41 -11.60
CA PRO A 3 7.39 -1.75 -11.20
C PRO A 3 7.93 -2.18 -9.82
N GLU A 4 9.05 -1.61 -9.40
CA GLU A 4 9.63 -1.82 -8.07
C GLU A 4 8.69 -1.34 -6.94
N ALA A 5 7.86 -0.31 -7.19
CA ALA A 5 6.90 0.17 -6.20
C ALA A 5 5.84 -0.89 -5.86
N LEU A 6 5.42 -1.71 -6.83
CA LEU A 6 4.44 -2.78 -6.59
C LEU A 6 5.03 -3.89 -5.70
N LYS A 7 6.31 -4.22 -5.89
CA LYS A 7 7.02 -5.14 -4.98
C LYS A 7 7.13 -4.56 -3.57
N LEU A 8 7.39 -3.26 -3.45
CA LEU A 8 7.43 -2.59 -2.16
C LEU A 8 6.08 -2.65 -1.44
N LEU A 9 4.94 -2.62 -2.14
CA LEU A 9 3.62 -2.77 -1.48
C LEU A 9 3.48 -4.11 -0.75
N VAL A 10 4.04 -5.19 -1.31
CA VAL A 10 3.91 -6.56 -0.78
C VAL A 10 5.05 -6.97 0.16
N THR A 11 6.14 -6.22 0.21
CA THR A 11 7.30 -6.49 1.08
C THR A 11 7.42 -5.50 2.24
N ARG A 12 7.02 -4.25 2.04
CA ARG A 12 7.15 -3.18 3.02
C ARG A 12 6.03 -3.29 4.05
N ARG A 13 6.42 -3.20 5.32
CA ARG A 13 5.50 -3.14 6.46
C ARG A 13 5.28 -1.70 6.88
N MET A 14 4.09 -1.41 7.39
CA MET A 14 3.80 -0.11 7.99
C MET A 14 4.69 0.12 9.22
N PRO A 15 5.49 1.20 9.24
CA PRO A 15 6.42 1.45 10.33
C PRO A 15 5.76 1.99 11.61
N TYR A 16 4.52 2.49 11.51
CA TYR A 16 3.79 3.10 12.63
C TYR A 16 2.28 2.99 12.47
N GLY A 17 1.54 3.52 13.45
CA GLY A 17 0.08 3.63 13.44
C GLY A 17 -0.63 2.35 13.88
N LYS A 18 -1.95 2.31 13.66
CA LYS A 18 -2.81 1.20 14.10
C LYS A 18 -2.45 -0.14 13.44
N TYR A 19 -1.90 -0.10 12.23
CA TYR A 19 -1.52 -1.28 11.44
C TYR A 19 -0.01 -1.46 11.34
N LYS A 20 0.73 -1.04 12.38
CA LYS A 20 2.18 -1.27 12.45
C LYS A 20 2.51 -2.75 12.22
N ASP A 21 3.63 -3.01 11.54
CA ASP A 21 4.17 -4.33 11.20
C ASP A 21 3.33 -5.15 10.21
N ARG A 22 2.22 -4.59 9.72
CA ARG A 22 1.41 -5.16 8.63
C ARG A 22 1.92 -4.70 7.27
N LEU A 23 1.88 -5.57 6.26
CA LEU A 23 2.23 -5.21 4.89
C LEU A 23 1.32 -4.10 4.36
N ILE A 24 1.87 -3.21 3.54
CA ILE A 24 1.09 -2.13 2.91
C ILE A 24 -0.04 -2.72 2.05
N ALA A 25 0.21 -3.82 1.33
CA ALA A 25 -0.78 -4.55 0.56
C ALA A 25 -1.96 -5.09 1.39
N ASP A 26 -1.77 -5.33 2.70
CA ASP A 26 -2.79 -5.85 3.62
C ASP A 26 -3.51 -4.76 4.41
N LEU A 27 -3.23 -3.48 4.10
CA LEU A 27 -3.93 -2.38 4.74
C LEU A 27 -5.40 -2.38 4.29
N PRO A 28 -6.33 -2.20 5.23
CA PRO A 28 -7.74 -2.19 4.89
C PRO A 28 -8.12 -0.89 4.19
N GLY A 29 -9.06 -0.96 3.24
CA GLY A 29 -9.44 0.16 2.38
C GLY A 29 -9.91 1.40 3.15
N HIS A 30 -10.60 1.23 4.29
CA HIS A 30 -11.00 2.37 5.14
C HIS A 30 -9.81 3.16 5.69
N TYR A 31 -8.67 2.49 5.94
CA TYR A 31 -7.46 3.14 6.43
C TYR A 31 -6.74 3.91 5.32
N LEU A 32 -6.70 3.34 4.11
CA LEU A 32 -6.18 4.01 2.92
C LEU A 32 -7.05 5.22 2.53
N ASN A 33 -8.37 5.08 2.60
CA ASN A 33 -9.31 6.17 2.36
C ASN A 33 -9.20 7.28 3.40
N TRP A 34 -8.89 6.94 4.67
CA TRP A 34 -8.59 7.95 5.68
C TRP A 34 -7.33 8.76 5.30
N PHE A 35 -6.26 8.09 4.85
CA PHE A 35 -5.06 8.78 4.35
C PHE A 35 -5.33 9.64 3.11
N ALA A 36 -6.19 9.20 2.19
CA ALA A 36 -6.57 10.01 1.03
C ALA A 36 -7.28 11.32 1.42
N ARG A 37 -7.95 11.34 2.58
CA ARG A 37 -8.61 12.55 3.12
C ARG A 37 -7.69 13.39 4.02
N ALA A 38 -6.89 12.72 4.86
CA ALA A 38 -6.00 13.38 5.82
C ALA A 38 -4.70 13.88 5.16
N GLY A 39 -4.32 13.30 4.02
CA GLY A 39 -3.06 13.51 3.34
C GLY A 39 -2.07 12.37 3.59
N PHE A 40 -1.31 12.02 2.55
CA PHE A 40 -0.24 11.02 2.64
C PHE A 40 1.04 11.65 3.22
N PRO A 41 1.81 10.89 4.03
CA PRO A 41 3.10 11.37 4.53
C PRO A 41 4.07 11.66 3.36
N LYS A 42 5.03 12.56 3.55
CA LYS A 42 6.05 12.79 2.51
C LYS A 42 7.02 11.62 2.40
N GLY A 43 7.58 11.43 1.20
CA GLY A 43 8.58 10.39 0.92
C GLY A 43 7.97 9.09 0.39
N GLU A 44 8.80 8.04 0.35
CA GLU A 44 8.45 6.74 -0.25
C GLU A 44 7.17 6.14 0.36
N LEU A 45 7.03 6.18 1.69
CA LEU A 45 5.87 5.60 2.35
C LEU A 45 4.54 6.20 1.88
N GLY A 46 4.48 7.52 1.70
CA GLY A 46 3.26 8.16 1.21
C GLY A 46 2.97 7.84 -0.24
N GLN A 47 4.01 7.73 -1.07
CA GLN A 47 3.86 7.28 -2.45
C GLN A 47 3.31 5.86 -2.52
N LEU A 48 3.80 4.95 -1.66
CA LEU A 48 3.28 3.58 -1.55
C LEU A 48 1.84 3.55 -1.04
N LEU A 49 1.49 4.36 -0.04
CA LEU A 49 0.11 4.44 0.47
C LEU A 49 -0.87 5.01 -0.56
N ALA A 50 -0.45 6.03 -1.32
CA ALA A 50 -1.24 6.59 -2.41
C ALA A 50 -1.46 5.54 -3.52
N LEU A 51 -0.38 4.87 -3.94
CA LEU A 51 -0.47 3.81 -4.94
C LEU A 51 -1.36 2.66 -4.47
N MET A 52 -1.25 2.26 -3.20
CA MET A 52 -2.11 1.22 -2.63
C MET A 52 -3.58 1.63 -2.59
N GLN A 53 -3.85 2.91 -2.30
CA GLN A 53 -5.20 3.46 -2.34
C GLN A 53 -5.77 3.44 -3.76
N GLU A 54 -4.97 3.80 -4.77
CA GLU A 54 -5.40 3.72 -6.16
C GLU A 54 -5.70 2.28 -6.58
N ILE A 55 -4.85 1.32 -6.19
CA ILE A 55 -5.06 -0.11 -6.46
C ILE A 55 -6.33 -0.63 -5.78
N ASP A 56 -6.56 -0.28 -4.51
CA ASP A 56 -7.76 -0.67 -3.77
C ASP A 56 -9.02 -0.05 -4.39
N HIS A 57 -8.98 1.24 -4.72
CA HIS A 57 -10.10 1.97 -5.32
C HIS A 57 -10.51 1.41 -6.68
N ASN A 58 -9.54 0.97 -7.49
CA ASN A 58 -9.78 0.36 -8.79
C ASN A 58 -10.06 -1.15 -8.71
N GLY A 59 -10.08 -1.76 -7.52
CA GLY A 59 -10.29 -3.20 -7.37
C GLY A 59 -9.15 -4.08 -7.90
N LEU A 60 -7.95 -3.52 -8.04
CA LEU A 60 -6.77 -4.16 -8.66
C LEU A 60 -5.91 -4.95 -7.67
N LYS A 61 -6.37 -5.13 -6.43
CA LYS A 61 -5.68 -5.93 -5.40
C LYS A 61 -5.22 -7.32 -5.87
N PRO A 62 -6.00 -8.08 -6.67
CA PRO A 62 -5.56 -9.39 -7.16
C PRO A 62 -4.28 -9.35 -8.00
N LEU A 63 -3.92 -8.20 -8.58
CA LEU A 63 -2.66 -8.05 -9.32
C LEU A 63 -1.42 -8.17 -8.41
N LEU A 64 -1.59 -7.98 -7.09
CA LEU A 64 -0.51 -8.11 -6.12
C LEU A 64 -0.28 -9.56 -5.70
N ASP A 65 -1.26 -10.46 -5.86
CA ASP A 65 -1.15 -11.88 -5.48
C ASP A 65 0.05 -12.61 -6.09
N PRO A 66 0.36 -12.51 -7.40
CA PRO A 66 1.56 -13.14 -7.94
C PRO A 66 2.84 -12.55 -7.35
N LEU A 67 2.87 -11.25 -7.05
CA LEU A 67 4.04 -10.59 -6.45
C LEU A 67 4.30 -11.05 -5.01
N ARG A 68 3.26 -11.49 -4.29
CA ARG A 68 3.39 -12.04 -2.92
C ARG A 68 3.98 -13.44 -2.90
N ARG A 69 3.90 -14.19 -4.01
CA ARG A 69 4.46 -15.54 -4.11
C ARG A 69 5.96 -15.54 -4.37
N ASP A 70 6.46 -14.45 -4.95
CA ASP A 70 7.86 -14.24 -5.32
C ASP A 70 8.66 -13.43 -4.28
N ALA A 71 7.99 -12.99 -3.21
CA ALA A 71 8.52 -12.06 -2.20
C ALA A 71 8.95 -12.74 -0.89
#